data_AF-A0A924S5V8-F1
#
_entry.id   AF-A0A924S5V8-F1
#
_cell.length_a   1.000
_cell.length_b   1.000
_cell.length_c   1.000
_cell.angle_alpha   90.00
_cell.angle_beta   90.00
_cell.angle_gamma   90.00
#
_symmetry.space_group_name_H-M   'P 1'
#
loop_
_entity.id
_entity.type
_entity.pdbx_description
1 polymer ?
#
loop_
_entity_poly.entity_id
_entity_poly.type
_entity_poly.pdbx_seq_one_letter_code
_entity_poly.pdbx_strand_id
1 'polypeptide(L)'
;AFTNYLAQSAIMTVLFYGGRGPTLYGKVDRPVLACAVIAIWIAQILWSRWWMARFTLGPLEWLWRLVYRGPMPLRRDAPTMVAAA
;
A
#
# COMPACT_ATOMS: atom_id res chain seq x y z
N ALA A 1 -5.96 -6.50 -1.38
CA ALA A 1 -5.63 -6.14 0.02
C ALA A 1 -4.21 -6.55 0.45
N PHE A 2 -3.54 -7.47 -0.26
CA PHE A 2 -2.21 -7.97 0.14
C PHE A 2 -1.14 -6.86 0.16
N THR A 3 -1.18 -5.93 -0.79
CA THR A 3 -0.25 -4.79 -0.84
C THR A 3 -0.36 -3.91 0.40
N ASN A 4 -1.58 -3.57 0.85
CA ASN A 4 -1.76 -2.70 2.02
C ASN A 4 -1.35 -3.42 3.31
N TYR A 5 -1.66 -4.71 3.44
CA TYR A 5 -1.19 -5.50 4.57
C TYR A 5 0.34 -5.51 4.65
N LEU A 6 1.03 -5.77 3.53
CA LEU A 6 2.50 -5.79 3.53
C LEU A 6 3.09 -4.39 3.75
N ALA A 7 2.49 -3.34 3.19
CA ALA A 7 2.94 -1.97 3.42
C ALA A 7 2.82 -1.59 4.91
N GLN A 8 1.70 -1.91 5.55
CA GLN A 8 1.50 -1.70 7.00
C GLN A 8 2.58 -2.42 7.80
N SER A 9 2.79 -3.72 7.53
CA SER A 9 3.82 -4.51 8.21
C SER A 9 5.22 -3.95 7.99
N ALA A 10 5.59 -3.61 6.76
CA ALA A 10 6.89 -3.04 6.43
C ALA A 10 7.12 -1.68 7.12
N ILE A 11 6.11 -0.79 7.10
CA ILE A 11 6.18 0.52 7.77
C ILE A 11 6.41 0.33 9.28
N MET A 12 5.62 -0.55 9.92
CA MET A 12 5.77 -0.81 11.36
C MET A 12 7.11 -1.47 11.68
N THR A 13 7.55 -2.46 10.90
CA THR A 13 8.85 -3.11 11.09
C THR A 13 10.00 -2.12 10.92
N VAL A 14 9.98 -1.25 9.90
CA VAL A 14 11.04 -0.25 9.68
C VAL A 14 11.05 0.80 10.79
N LEU A 15 9.89 1.30 11.22
CA LEU A 15 9.81 2.34 12.26
C LEU A 15 10.21 1.83 13.65
N PHE A 16 9.84 0.61 14.01
CA PHE A 16 10.04 0.09 15.37
C PHE A 16 11.23 -0.85 15.52
N TYR A 17 11.53 -1.68 14.50
CA TYR A 17 12.49 -2.79 14.61
C TYR A 17 13.65 -2.72 13.60
N GLY A 18 13.56 -1.91 12.55
CA GLY A 18 14.57 -1.85 11.52
C GLY A 18 15.86 -1.20 12.03
N GLY A 19 17.00 -1.89 11.93
CA GLY A 19 18.32 -1.38 12.34
C GLY A 19 18.83 -0.14 11.59
N ARG A 20 18.10 0.33 10.56
CA ARG A 20 18.34 1.62 9.85
C ARG A 20 17.21 2.65 10.07
N GLY A 21 16.15 2.30 10.79
CA GLY A 21 15.05 3.20 11.14
C GLY A 21 15.25 3.86 12.50
N PRO A 22 14.34 4.75 12.92
CA PRO A 22 14.47 5.51 14.16
C PRO A 22 14.42 4.66 15.44
N THR A 23 14.23 3.34 15.35
CA THR A 23 14.23 2.37 16.47
C THR A 23 13.37 2.88 17.63
N LEU A 24 12.11 3.19 17.32
CA LEU A 24 11.18 3.88 18.20
C LEU A 24 10.56 2.96 19.27
N TYR A 25 10.91 1.66 19.25
CA TYR A 25 10.43 0.69 20.22
C TYR A 25 10.80 1.10 21.65
N GLY A 26 9.79 1.28 22.50
CA GLY A 26 9.95 1.71 23.89
C GLY A 26 10.35 3.17 24.09
N LYS A 27 10.42 4.00 23.03
CA LYS A 27 10.87 5.39 23.08
C LYS A 27 9.78 6.43 22.80
N VAL A 28 8.56 5.98 22.52
CA VAL A 28 7.45 6.85 22.12
C VAL A 28 6.29 6.67 23.08
N ASP A 29 5.81 7.79 23.62
CA ASP A 29 4.62 7.83 24.46
C ASP A 29 3.37 7.34 23.71
N ARG A 30 2.48 6.66 24.44
CA ARG A 30 1.22 6.10 23.93
C ARG A 30 0.38 7.08 23.07
N PRO A 31 0.14 8.34 23.48
CA PRO A 31 -0.60 9.28 22.64
C PRO A 31 0.11 9.63 21.33
N VAL A 32 1.44 9.80 21.37
CA VAL A 32 2.24 10.09 20.17
C VAL A 32 2.22 8.91 19.20
N LEU A 33 2.29 7.68 19.73
CA LEU A 33 2.14 6.46 18.95
C LEU A 33 0.77 6.39 18.26
N ALA A 34 -0.32 6.70 18.98
CA ALA A 34 -1.66 6.70 18.40
C ALA A 34 -1.79 7.73 17.27
N CYS A 35 -1.26 8.94 17.44
CA CYS A 35 -1.22 9.95 16.39
C CYS A 35 -0.42 9.49 15.15
N ALA A 36 0.73 8.84 15.37
CA ALA A 36 1.54 8.29 14.28
C ALA A 36 0.79 7.20 13.50
N VAL A 37 0.10 6.29 14.19
CA VAL A 37 -0.73 5.24 13.54
C VAL A 37 -1.84 5.86 12.69
N ILE A 38 -2.56 6.85 13.22
CA ILE A 38 -3.63 7.55 12.48
C ILE A 38 -3.05 8.24 11.24
N ALA A 39 -1.91 8.93 11.36
CA ALA A 39 -1.25 9.57 10.23
C ALA A 39 -0.84 8.56 9.15
N ILE A 40 -0.28 7.42 9.54
CA ILE A 40 0.10 6.33 8.63
C ILE A 40 -1.13 5.75 7.92
N TRP A 41 -2.23 5.55 8.64
CA TRP A 41 -3.49 5.10 8.04
C TRP A 41 -4.04 6.08 7.03
N ILE A 42 -4.07 7.37 7.33
CA ILE A 42 -4.53 8.40 6.38
C ILE A 42 -3.65 8.38 5.13
N ALA A 43 -2.33 8.37 5.30
CA ALA A 43 -1.39 8.29 4.18
C ALA A 43 -1.62 7.02 3.33
N GLN A 44 -1.82 5.87 3.98
CA GLN A 44 -2.06 4.59 3.31
C GLN A 44 -3.38 4.59 2.52
N ILE A 45 -4.45 5.17 3.09
CA ILE A 45 -5.75 5.30 2.41
C ILE A 45 -5.63 6.22 1.20
N LEU A 46 -5.00 7.39 1.36
CA LEU A 46 -4.81 8.34 0.26
C LEU A 46 -3.97 7.74 -0.87
N TRP A 47 -2.86 7.07 -0.52
CA TRP A 47 -2.05 6.34 -1.48
C TRP A 47 -2.84 5.24 -2.19
N SER A 48 -3.60 4.44 -1.45
CA SER A 48 -4.42 3.36 -2.00
C SER A 48 -5.48 3.89 -2.95
N ARG A 49 -6.13 5.02 -2.63
CA ARG A 49 -7.11 5.69 -3.50
C ARG A 49 -6.46 6.21 -4.78
N TRP A 50 -5.35 6.93 -4.65
CA TRP A 50 -4.58 7.47 -5.77
C TRP A 50 -4.08 6.36 -6.70
N TRP A 51 -3.64 5.24 -6.14
CA TRP A 51 -3.17 4.07 -6.88
C TRP A 51 -4.31 3.38 -7.62
N MET A 52 -5.41 3.06 -6.94
CA MET A 52 -6.54 2.38 -7.57
C MET A 52 -7.24 3.23 -8.63
N ALA A 53 -7.11 4.56 -8.57
CA ALA A 53 -7.57 5.42 -9.66
C ALA A 53 -6.80 5.20 -10.97
N ARG A 54 -5.57 4.68 -10.92
CA ARG A 54 -4.68 4.49 -12.08
C ARG A 54 -4.49 3.02 -12.46
N PHE A 55 -4.56 2.12 -11.49
CA PHE A 55 -4.23 0.71 -11.63
C PHE A 55 -5.36 -0.18 -11.09
N THR A 56 -5.56 -1.33 -11.72
CA THR A 56 -6.61 -2.30 -11.35
C THR A 56 -6.23 -3.14 -10.13
N LEU A 57 -4.93 -3.32 -9.89
CA LEU A 57 -4.39 -4.19 -8.85
C LEU A 57 -3.26 -3.49 -8.08
N GLY A 58 -3.06 -3.89 -6.82
CA GLY A 58 -1.93 -3.42 -6.03
C GLY A 58 -0.60 -3.90 -6.66
N PRO A 59 0.50 -3.14 -6.52
CA PRO A 59 1.77 -3.43 -7.17
C PRO A 59 2.32 -4.80 -6.77
N LEU A 60 2.20 -5.17 -5.50
CA LEU A 60 2.64 -6.48 -4.99
C LEU A 60 1.69 -7.61 -5.41
N GLU A 61 0.39 -7.34 -5.47
CA GLU A 61 -0.58 -8.32 -5.97
C GLU A 61 -0.36 -8.60 -7.46
N TRP A 62 -0.01 -7.57 -8.22
CA TRP A 62 0.38 -7.70 -9.61
C TRP A 62 1.68 -8.46 -9.77
N LEU A 63 2.72 -8.11 -9.00
CA LEU A 63 4.01 -8.82 -9.03
C LEU A 63 3.84 -10.31 -8.65
N TRP A 64 3.05 -10.59 -7.62
CA TRP A 64 2.74 -11.97 -7.22
C TRP A 64 2.00 -12.73 -8.32
N ARG A 65 1.00 -12.09 -8.96
CA ARG A 65 0.27 -12.69 -10.09
C ARG A 65 1.14 -12.85 -11.33
N LEU A 66 2.09 -11.95 -11.57
CA LEU A 66 3.05 -12.05 -12.65
C LEU A 66 3.91 -13.31 -12.50
N VAL A 67 4.44 -13.55 -11.29
CA VAL A 67 5.28 -14.71 -10.99
C VAL A 67 4.48 -16.01 -11.08
N TYR A 68 3.25 -16.03 -10.57
CA TYR A 68 2.47 -17.28 -10.48
C TYR A 68 1.63 -17.60 -11.73
N ARG A 69 1.11 -16.58 -12.43
CA ARG A 69 0.15 -16.74 -13.55
C ARG A 69 0.64 -16.20 -14.89
N GLY A 70 1.69 -15.38 -14.93
CA GLY A 70 2.17 -14.73 -16.14
C GLY A 70 1.67 -13.28 -16.34
N PRO A 71 2.09 -12.63 -17.43
CA PRO A 71 1.90 -11.19 -17.63
C PRO A 71 0.42 -10.79 -17.75
N MET A 72 0.03 -9.79 -16.96
CA MET A 72 -1.31 -9.19 -17.00
C MET A 72 -1.21 -7.66 -17.08
N PRO A 73 -2.18 -6.96 -17.70
CA PRO A 73 -2.25 -5.50 -17.71
C PRO A 73 -2.54 -4.94 -16.30
N LEU A 74 -1.64 -4.09 -15.81
CA LEU A 74 -1.74 -3.42 -14.50
C LEU A 74 -2.55 -2.13 -14.54
N ARG A 75 -2.49 -1.43 -15.67
CA ARG A 75 -3.15 -0.13 -15.85
C ARG A 75 -4.64 -0.36 -16.11
N ARG A 76 -5.49 0.47 -15.50
CA ARG A 76 -6.89 0.52 -15.90
C ARG A 76 -6.94 0.99 -17.35
N ASP A 77 -7.40 0.13 -18.25
CA ASP A 77 -7.85 0.58 -19.56
C ASP A 77 -9.00 1.58 -19.34
N ALA A 78 -8.97 2.70 -20.07
CA ALA A 78 -10.11 3.61 -20.08
C ALA A 78 -11.35 2.78 -20.43
N PRO A 79 -12.52 3.01 -19.79
CA PRO A 79 -13.72 2.33 -20.19
C PRO A 79 -13.87 2.59 -21.69
N THR A 80 -13.63 1.57 -22.50
CA THR A 80 -14.06 1.58 -23.89
C THR A 80 -15.54 1.89 -23.79
N MET A 81 -15.94 3.11 -24.16
CA MET A 81 -17.33 3.38 -24.52
C MET A 81 -17.61 2.42 -25.65
N VAL A 82 -18.08 1.23 -25.31
CA VAL A 82 -18.55 0.27 -26.28
C VAL A 82 -19.82 0.90 -26.82
N ALA A 83 -19.65 1.51 -27.98
CA ALA A 83 -20.60 1.54 -29.08
C ALA A 83 -22.07 1.73 -28.67
N ALA A 84 -22.47 2.99 -28.50
CA ALA A 84 -23.84 3.38 -28.84
C ALA A 84 -23.76 4.17 -30.16
N ALA A 85 -23.68 3.41 -31.25
CA ALA A 85 -23.94 3.88 -32.61
C ALA A 85 -25.27 3.26 -33.04
#